data_AF-A0A177ALW2-F1
#
_entry.id   AF-A0A177ALW2-F1
#
_cell.length_a   1.000
_cell.length_b   1.000
_cell.length_c   1.000
_cell.angle_alpha   90.00
_cell.angle_beta   90.00
_cell.angle_gamma   90.00
#
_symmetry.space_group_name_H-M   'P 1'
#
loop_
_entity.id
_entity.type
_entity.pdbx_description
1 polymer ?
#
loop_
_entity_poly.entity_id
_entity_poly.type
_entity_poly.pdbx_seq_one_letter_code
_entity_poly.pdbx_strand_id
1 'polypeptide(L)'
;MKKSITSEIARDDQKLKKTSADLIGEDVEIDEETVGNGGYDIADSSVCAILVTRNSEDGAVRVSGLENEDENVVTGPREKSGYCIVVVKSGQLCSILGKPTYRFIRRWT
;
A
#
# COMPACT_ATOMS: atom_id res chain seq x y z
N MET A 1 -7.16 -7.02 2.52
CA MET A 1 -6.58 -8.06 1.63
C MET A 1 -5.20 -7.62 1.18
N LYS A 2 -4.16 -8.39 1.50
CA LYS A 2 -2.80 -8.19 0.99
C LYS A 2 -2.44 -9.16 -0.14
N LYS A 3 -1.71 -8.70 -1.15
CA LYS A 3 -1.22 -9.50 -2.28
C LYS A 3 0.22 -9.15 -2.62
N SER A 4 1.10 -10.15 -2.66
CA SER A 4 2.45 -9.97 -3.18
C SER A 4 2.42 -9.75 -4.69
N ILE A 5 3.23 -8.82 -5.20
CA ILE A 5 3.37 -8.56 -6.64
C ILE A 5 4.84 -8.64 -7.06
N THR A 6 5.08 -8.85 -8.36
CA THR A 6 6.44 -8.89 -8.92
C THR A 6 7.02 -7.48 -9.04
N SER A 7 8.35 -7.39 -9.10
CA SER A 7 9.05 -6.13 -9.38
C SER A 7 8.70 -5.55 -10.75
N GLU A 8 8.40 -6.41 -11.72
CA GLU A 8 7.94 -6.00 -13.06
C GLU A 8 6.63 -5.23 -13.01
N ILE A 9 5.68 -5.64 -12.15
CA ILE A 9 4.43 -4.91 -11.96
C ILE A 9 4.66 -3.67 -11.11
N ALA A 10 5.41 -3.79 -10.01
CA ALA A 10 5.59 -2.70 -9.04
C ALA A 10 6.30 -1.46 -9.61
N ARG A 11 7.16 -1.64 -10.62
CA ARG A 11 7.99 -0.57 -11.20
C ARG A 11 7.48 -0.05 -12.54
N ASP A 12 6.38 -0.58 -13.04
CA ASP A 12 5.75 -0.19 -14.30
C ASP A 12 4.37 0.39 -13.97
N ASP A 13 4.23 1.72 -14.10
CA ASP A 13 3.01 2.43 -13.71
C ASP A 13 1.77 1.95 -14.45
N GLN A 14 1.90 1.56 -15.72
CA GLN A 14 0.77 1.04 -16.50
C GLN A 14 0.35 -0.34 -15.98
N LYS A 15 1.31 -1.22 -15.70
CA LYS A 15 1.02 -2.55 -15.14
C LYS A 15 0.50 -2.48 -13.72
N LEU A 16 1.05 -1.58 -12.90
CA LEU A 16 0.61 -1.35 -11.53
C LEU A 16 -0.82 -0.79 -11.51
N LYS A 17 -1.11 0.22 -12.34
CA LYS A 17 -2.46 0.79 -12.49
C LYS A 17 -3.46 -0.28 -12.90
N LYS A 18 -3.16 -1.05 -13.95
CA LYS A 18 -4.03 -2.15 -14.42
C LYS A 18 -4.26 -3.21 -13.34
N THR A 19 -3.19 -3.69 -12.71
CA THR A 19 -3.28 -4.71 -11.65
C THR A 19 -4.09 -4.23 -10.46
N SER A 20 -3.94 -2.95 -10.10
CA SER A 20 -4.67 -2.35 -8.99
C SER A 20 -6.15 -2.16 -9.34
N ALA A 21 -6.46 -1.66 -10.55
CA ALA A 21 -7.83 -1.55 -11.03
C ALA A 21 -8.54 -2.92 -11.07
N ASP A 22 -7.87 -3.97 -11.55
CA ASP A 22 -8.39 -5.33 -11.56
C ASP A 22 -8.66 -5.88 -10.14
N LEU A 23 -7.84 -5.49 -9.15
CA LEU A 23 -7.99 -5.91 -7.75
C LEU A 23 -9.12 -5.19 -7.02
N ILE A 24 -9.33 -3.92 -7.34
CA ILE A 24 -10.28 -3.04 -6.64
C ILE A 24 -11.64 -3.07 -7.34
N GLY A 25 -11.67 -3.33 -8.66
CA GLY A 25 -12.87 -3.33 -9.49
C GLY A 25 -13.29 -1.95 -9.99
N GLU A 26 -12.39 -0.97 -9.94
CA GLU A 26 -12.63 0.42 -10.36
C GLU A 26 -11.35 1.06 -10.94
N ASP A 27 -11.49 2.17 -11.66
CA ASP A 27 -10.35 2.93 -12.17
C ASP A 27 -9.61 3.65 -11.03
N VAL A 28 -8.28 3.69 -11.15
CA VAL A 28 -7.40 4.26 -10.10
C VAL A 28 -6.32 5.18 -10.64
N GLU A 29 -5.82 6.03 -9.76
CA GLU A 29 -4.57 6.77 -9.92
C GLU A 29 -3.49 6.20 -9.01
N ILE A 30 -2.23 6.34 -9.44
CA ILE A 30 -1.07 5.89 -8.69
C ILE A 30 -0.23 7.12 -8.37
N ASP A 31 -0.06 7.40 -7.08
CA ASP A 31 0.78 8.50 -6.62
C ASP A 31 2.27 8.17 -6.84
N GLU A 32 3.13 9.19 -6.71
CA GLU A 32 4.58 9.01 -6.70
C GLU A 32 5.04 8.20 -5.47
N GLU A 33 6.24 7.62 -5.56
CA GLU A 33 6.86 6.93 -4.43
C GLU A 33 7.18 7.91 -3.30
N THR A 34 6.78 7.54 -2.09
CA THR A 34 6.95 8.33 -0.88
C THR A 34 7.60 7.47 0.21
N VAL A 35 8.33 8.12 1.11
CA VAL A 35 8.85 7.51 2.34
C VAL A 35 8.14 8.13 3.54
N GLY A 36 7.67 7.30 4.46
CA GLY A 36 7.03 7.77 5.70
C GLY A 36 7.93 8.72 6.50
N ASN A 37 7.32 9.63 7.25
CA ASN A 37 8.03 10.69 7.97
C ASN A 37 8.75 10.23 9.26
N GLY A 38 8.57 8.96 9.68
CA GLY A 38 9.11 8.40 10.92
C GLY A 38 8.13 8.38 12.08
N GLY A 39 6.94 8.98 11.92
CA GLY A 39 5.89 9.07 12.92
C GLY A 39 4.72 8.14 12.65
N TYR A 40 3.51 8.61 12.94
CA TYR A 40 2.25 7.92 12.70
C TYR A 40 1.34 8.83 11.88
N ASP A 41 0.93 8.35 10.71
CA ASP A 41 -0.01 9.05 9.83
C ASP A 41 -1.17 8.13 9.44
N ILE A 42 -2.31 8.73 9.13
CA ILE A 42 -3.48 8.04 8.58
C ILE A 42 -3.71 8.60 7.18
N ALA A 43 -3.77 7.71 6.19
CA ALA A 43 -4.10 8.09 4.83
C ALA A 43 -5.56 8.58 4.75
N ASP A 44 -5.81 9.56 3.89
CA ASP A 44 -7.17 10.05 3.66
C ASP A 44 -8.05 8.99 2.96
N SER A 45 -9.36 9.22 2.97
CA SER A 45 -10.36 8.26 2.49
C SER A 45 -10.35 8.01 0.98
N SER A 46 -9.60 8.78 0.19
CA SER A 46 -9.48 8.56 -1.26
C SER A 46 -8.55 7.38 -1.58
N VAL A 47 -7.69 6.98 -0.64
CA VAL A 47 -6.81 5.81 -0.77
C VAL A 47 -7.63 4.52 -0.73
N CYS A 48 -7.56 3.74 -1.81
CA CYS A 48 -8.26 2.46 -1.98
C CYS A 48 -7.31 1.26 -1.98
N ALA A 49 -6.02 1.49 -2.20
CA ALA A 49 -4.96 0.53 -1.94
C ALA A 49 -3.63 1.24 -1.70
N ILE A 50 -2.64 0.48 -1.24
CA ILE A 50 -1.28 0.96 -1.05
C ILE A 50 -0.30 -0.10 -1.52
N LEU A 51 0.64 0.31 -2.38
CA LEU A 51 1.81 -0.49 -2.73
C LEU A 51 2.89 -0.24 -1.70
N VAL A 52 3.39 -1.31 -1.06
CA VAL A 52 4.43 -1.26 -0.04
C VAL A 52 5.69 -1.96 -0.56
N THR A 53 6.82 -1.26 -0.48
CA THR A 53 8.15 -1.82 -0.77
C THR A 53 8.72 -2.43 0.51
N ARG A 54 8.83 -3.76 0.55
CA ARG A 54 9.50 -4.50 1.64
C ARG A 54 11.00 -4.41 1.46
N ASN A 55 11.75 -4.58 2.57
CA ASN A 55 13.19 -4.31 2.62
C ASN A 55 13.55 -2.83 2.35
N SER A 56 12.66 -1.91 2.75
CA SER A 56 12.93 -0.47 2.86
C SER A 56 13.31 -0.10 4.30
N GLU A 57 13.28 1.19 4.63
CA GLU A 57 13.48 1.69 5.99
C GLU A 57 12.46 1.10 7.00
N ASP A 58 12.84 1.12 8.28
CA ASP A 58 12.04 0.52 9.35
C ASP A 58 10.67 1.21 9.50
N GLY A 59 9.60 0.42 9.43
CA GLY A 59 8.23 0.92 9.44
C GLY A 59 7.18 -0.16 9.23
N ALA A 60 5.94 0.27 9.06
CA ALA A 60 4.84 -0.60 8.69
C ALA A 60 3.70 0.17 8.02
N VAL A 61 2.92 -0.56 7.23
CA VAL A 61 1.60 -0.15 6.75
C VAL A 61 0.55 -1.07 7.35
N ARG A 62 -0.45 -0.49 7.99
CA ARG A 62 -1.56 -1.22 8.62
C ARG A 62 -2.89 -0.82 8.01
N VAL A 63 -3.71 -1.81 7.66
CA VAL A 63 -5.10 -1.60 7.29
C VAL A 63 -5.96 -2.27 8.35
N SER A 64 -6.85 -1.51 8.99
CA SER A 64 -7.69 -2.02 10.09
C SER A 64 -9.08 -1.39 10.11
N GLY A 65 -9.99 -1.92 10.92
CA GLY A 65 -11.33 -1.35 11.12
C GLY A 65 -12.49 -2.25 10.69
N LEU A 66 -12.19 -3.41 10.10
CA LEU A 66 -13.16 -4.47 9.85
C LEU A 66 -12.75 -5.72 10.63
N GLU A 67 -13.71 -6.38 11.27
CA GLU A 67 -13.46 -7.52 12.15
C GLU A 67 -12.74 -8.65 11.39
N ASN A 68 -11.61 -9.11 11.94
CA ASN A 68 -10.78 -10.20 11.37
C ASN A 68 -10.20 -9.93 9.96
N GLU A 69 -10.20 -8.68 9.48
CA GLU A 69 -9.66 -8.29 8.17
C GLU A 69 -8.45 -7.35 8.25
N ASP A 70 -7.81 -7.29 9.41
CA ASP A 70 -6.64 -6.45 9.62
C ASP A 70 -5.43 -6.98 8.82
N GLU A 71 -4.74 -6.06 8.15
CA GLU A 71 -3.51 -6.33 7.41
C GLU A 71 -2.37 -5.51 8.02
N ASN A 72 -1.20 -6.13 8.14
CA ASN A 72 0.01 -5.44 8.58
C ASN A 72 1.18 -5.88 7.70
N VAL A 73 1.77 -4.92 6.99
CA VAL A 73 2.98 -5.12 6.19
C VAL A 73 4.12 -4.40 6.89
N VAL A 74 5.03 -5.17 7.46
CA VAL A 74 6.25 -4.65 8.10
C VAL A 74 7.30 -4.38 7.02
N THR A 75 8.01 -3.26 7.17
CA THR A 75 9.18 -2.88 6.37
C THR A 75 10.40 -2.76 7.26
N GLY A 76 11.58 -2.83 6.66
CA GLY A 76 12.86 -2.75 7.38
C GLY A 76 13.96 -3.48 6.64
N PRO A 77 15.25 -3.13 6.83
CA PRO A 77 16.38 -3.75 6.13
C PRO A 77 16.54 -5.26 6.37
N ARG A 78 15.84 -5.82 7.36
CA ARG A 78 15.82 -7.24 7.70
C ARG A 78 14.67 -8.02 7.06
N GLU A 79 13.67 -7.31 6.52
CA GLU A 79 12.56 -7.94 5.82
C GLU A 79 13.01 -8.48 4.46
N LYS A 80 12.38 -9.58 4.01
CA LYS A 80 12.62 -10.10 2.66
C LYS A 80 12.22 -9.04 1.61
N SER A 81 13.10 -8.75 0.67
CA SER A 81 12.82 -7.83 -0.43
C SER A 81 11.60 -8.29 -1.24
N GLY A 82 10.75 -7.34 -1.62
CA GLY A 82 9.56 -7.61 -2.40
C GLY A 82 8.55 -6.48 -2.33
N TYR A 83 7.43 -6.67 -3.00
CA TYR A 83 6.38 -5.66 -3.14
C TYR A 83 5.03 -6.27 -2.75
N CYS A 84 4.20 -5.50 -2.06
CA CYS A 84 2.88 -5.94 -1.63
C CYS A 84 1.84 -4.85 -1.86
N ILE A 85 0.73 -5.17 -2.51
CA ILE A 85 -0.45 -4.32 -2.55
C ILE A 85 -1.34 -4.71 -1.37
N VAL A 86 -1.79 -3.72 -0.60
CA VAL A 86 -2.82 -3.89 0.43
C VAL A 86 -4.05 -3.10 0.03
N VAL A 87 -5.18 -3.77 -0.14
CA VAL A 87 -6.47 -3.14 -0.46
C VAL A 87 -7.09 -2.57 0.81
N VAL A 88 -7.57 -1.32 0.71
CA VAL A 88 -8.28 -0.57 1.76
C VAL A 88 -9.77 -0.53 1.40
N LYS A 89 -10.56 -1.34 2.09
CA LYS A 89 -12.02 -1.38 1.88
C LYS A 89 -12.71 -0.20 2.55
N SER A 90 -13.95 0.09 2.13
CA SER A 90 -14.80 1.05 2.83
C SER A 90 -14.94 0.68 4.31
N GLY A 91 -14.81 1.68 5.19
CA GLY A 91 -14.81 1.48 6.65
C GLY A 91 -13.46 1.07 7.24
N GLN A 92 -12.44 0.78 6.43
CA GLN A 92 -11.08 0.56 6.92
C GLN A 92 -10.26 1.86 6.96
N LEU A 93 -9.33 1.92 7.89
CA LEU A 93 -8.29 2.94 8.00
C LEU A 93 -6.98 2.37 7.46
N CYS A 94 -6.20 3.19 6.76
CA CYS A 94 -4.84 2.89 6.37
C CYS A 94 -3.87 3.75 7.19
N SER A 95 -3.10 3.13 8.07
CA SER A 95 -2.10 3.78 8.92
C SER A 95 -0.69 3.53 8.40
N ILE A 96 0.12 4.58 8.36
CA ILE A 96 1.54 4.57 8.02
C ILE A 96 2.33 4.78 9.32
N LEU A 97 3.24 3.86 9.64
CA LEU A 97 4.03 3.89 10.87
C LEU A 97 5.52 3.87 10.54
N GLY A 98 6.29 4.80 11.09
CA GLY A 98 7.74 4.88 10.83
C GLY A 98 8.05 5.39 9.43
N LYS A 99 9.01 4.75 8.75
CA LYS A 99 9.53 5.20 7.45
C LYS A 99 9.35 4.18 6.31
N PRO A 100 8.19 3.52 6.13
CA PRO A 100 8.03 2.60 5.00
C PRO A 100 8.14 3.36 3.68
N THR A 101 8.68 2.71 2.65
CA THR A 101 8.57 3.19 1.26
C THR A 101 7.29 2.64 0.64
N TYR A 102 6.46 3.52 0.09
CA TYR A 102 5.14 3.15 -0.45
C TYR A 102 4.68 4.07 -1.59
N ARG A 103 3.64 3.64 -2.30
CA ARG A 103 2.85 4.47 -3.23
C ARG A 103 1.38 4.32 -2.89
N PHE A 104 0.66 5.44 -2.76
CA PHE A 104 -0.78 5.40 -2.64
C PHE A 104 -1.44 5.06 -3.97
N ILE A 105 -2.55 4.33 -3.89
CA ILE A 105 -3.42 4.03 -5.00
C ILE A 105 -4.78 4.65 -4.64
N ARG A 106 -5.21 5.61 -5.44
CA ARG A 106 -6.38 6.45 -5.16
C ARG A 106 -7.50 6.14 -6.13
N ARG A 107 -8.74 6.26 -5.66
CA ARG A 107 -9.91 6.17 -6.54
C ARG A 107 -9.85 7.31 -7.54
N TRP A 108 -10.04 7.00 -8.82
CA TRP A 108 -10.25 8.04 -9.83
C TRP A 108 -11.58 8.74 -9.55
N THR A 109 -11.54 10.01 -9.15
CA THR A 109 -12.71 10.87 -8.95
C THR A 109 -13.03 11.70 -10.19
#